data_AF-A0A957HJD2-F1
#
_entry.id   AF-A0A957HJD2-F1
#
_cell.length_a   1.000
_cell.length_b   1.000
_cell.length_c   1.000
_cell.angle_alpha   90.00
_cell.angle_beta   90.00
_cell.angle_gamma   90.00
#
_symmetry.space_group_name_H-M   'P 1'
#
loop_
_entity.id
_entity.type
_entity.pdbx_description
1 polymer ?
#
loop_
_entity_poly.entity_id
_entity_poly.type
_entity_poly.pdbx_seq_one_letter_code
_entity_poly.pdbx_strand_id
1 'polypeptide(L)'
;MAETTLKTHVDSPKRPLLQTKLTLPRLRTNPVVRPRLLDRLNTAVSPEGSIQPKLTLITGPAGYGKTTLASQWIAQMARPVAWLSLDAS
;
A
#
# COMPACT_ATOMS: atom_id res chain seq x y z
N MET A 1 48.07 6.39 11.98
CA MET A 1 46.98 6.64 11.01
C MET A 1 45.88 5.64 11.36
N ALA A 2 44.72 6.12 11.81
CA ALA A 2 43.70 5.28 12.44
C ALA A 2 42.76 4.67 11.39
N GLU A 3 42.78 3.35 11.25
CA GLU A 3 41.76 2.59 10.53
C GLU A 3 40.57 2.37 11.46
N THR A 4 39.54 3.19 11.26
CA THR A 4 38.27 3.09 11.99
C THR A 4 37.49 1.88 11.47
N THR A 5 37.60 0.76 12.20
CA THR A 5 36.71 -0.38 12.05
C THR A 5 35.35 -0.04 12.67
N LEU A 6 34.37 0.31 11.84
CA LEU A 6 32.97 0.33 12.24
C LEU A 6 32.34 -1.01 11.85
N LYS A 7 32.38 -1.97 12.78
CA LYS A 7 31.48 -3.11 12.78
C LYS A 7 30.62 -3.08 14.03
N THR A 8 29.36 -2.68 13.85
CA THR A 8 28.26 -3.30 14.57
C THR A 8 26.99 -3.14 13.74
N HIS A 9 26.70 -4.17 12.94
CA HIS A 9 25.35 -4.40 12.45
C HIS A 9 24.51 -4.73 13.68
N VAL A 10 23.69 -3.79 14.15
CA VAL A 10 22.72 -4.05 15.20
C VAL A 10 21.72 -5.06 14.63
N ASP A 11 21.81 -6.30 15.10
CA ASP A 11 20.77 -7.31 14.88
C ASP A 11 19.49 -6.77 15.53
N SER A 12 18.62 -6.20 14.69
CA SER A 12 17.36 -5.64 15.15
C SER A 12 16.47 -6.81 15.58
N PRO A 13 15.80 -6.75 16.75
CA PRO A 13 14.92 -7.84 17.17
C PRO A 13 13.88 -8.09 16.08
N LYS A 14 13.85 -9.31 15.54
CA LYS A 14 12.84 -9.75 14.58
C LYS A 14 11.48 -9.68 15.26
N ARG A 15 10.76 -8.58 15.05
CA ARG A 15 9.37 -8.46 15.52
C ARG A 15 8.53 -9.41 14.68
N PRO A 16 7.78 -10.35 15.28
CA PRO A 16 6.91 -11.23 14.51
C PRO A 16 5.88 -10.36 13.76
N LEU A 17 5.83 -10.50 12.44
CA LEU A 17 4.87 -9.79 11.61
C LEU A 17 3.47 -10.38 11.84
N LEU A 18 2.51 -9.54 12.20
CA LEU A 18 1.13 -9.95 12.30
C LEU A 18 0.57 -10.21 10.90
N GLN A 19 -0.03 -11.39 10.68
CA GLN A 19 -0.60 -11.77 9.38
C GLN A 19 -1.63 -10.76 8.85
N THR A 20 -2.39 -10.13 9.75
CA THR A 20 -3.38 -9.10 9.42
C THR A 20 -2.76 -7.83 8.83
N LYS A 21 -1.47 -7.57 9.07
CA LYS A 21 -0.72 -6.45 8.46
C LYS A 21 -0.31 -6.72 7.01
N LEU A 22 -0.31 -7.98 6.60
CA LEU A 22 0.06 -8.44 5.26
C LEU A 22 -1.14 -8.88 4.41
N THR A 23 -2.33 -8.88 5.01
CA THR A 23 -3.55 -9.35 4.35
C THR A 23 -4.28 -8.18 3.70
N LEU A 24 -4.63 -8.34 2.41
CA LEU A 24 -5.48 -7.39 1.71
C LEU A 24 -6.83 -7.23 2.43
N PRO A 25 -7.27 -5.99 2.73
CA PRO A 25 -8.59 -5.77 3.31
C PRO A 25 -9.68 -6.30 2.38
N ARG A 26 -10.58 -7.12 2.92
CA ARG A 26 -11.72 -7.65 2.16
C ARG A 26 -12.60 -6.50 1.68
N LEU A 27 -12.90 -6.49 0.38
CA LEU A 27 -13.92 -5.61 -0.16
C LEU A 27 -15.29 -6.08 0.33
N ARG A 28 -16.12 -5.16 0.83
CA ARG A 28 -17.50 -5.47 1.24
C ARG A 28 -18.32 -5.88 0.01
N THR A 29 -19.34 -6.69 0.20
CA THR A 29 -20.23 -7.22 -0.87
C THR A 29 -20.96 -6.13 -1.66
N ASN A 30 -21.27 -4.99 -1.03
CA ASN A 30 -21.90 -3.85 -1.71
C ASN A 30 -21.22 -2.53 -1.30
N PRO A 31 -20.04 -2.22 -1.87
CA PRO A 31 -19.32 -1.01 -1.52
C PRO A 31 -19.89 0.17 -2.29
N VAL A 32 -19.95 1.35 -1.67
CA VAL A 32 -20.27 2.59 -2.39
C VAL A 32 -19.15 2.83 -3.42
N VAL A 33 -19.47 2.70 -4.71
CA VAL A 33 -18.51 2.91 -5.79
C VAL A 33 -18.27 4.41 -5.95
N ARG A 34 -17.01 4.79 -6.16
CA ARG A 34 -16.59 6.19 -6.38
C ARG A 34 -15.89 6.33 -7.73
N PRO A 35 -16.63 6.28 -8.86
CA PRO A 35 -16.03 6.20 -10.20
C PRO A 35 -15.01 7.31 -10.44
N ARG A 36 -15.35 8.57 -10.13
CA ARG A 36 -14.45 9.72 -10.29
C ARG A 36 -13.10 9.58 -9.58
N LEU A 37 -13.04 8.90 -8.43
CA LEU A 37 -11.77 8.69 -7.72
C LEU A 37 -11.01 7.49 -8.30
N LEU A 38 -11.72 6.45 -8.72
CA LEU A 38 -11.13 5.30 -9.40
C LEU A 38 -10.52 5.71 -10.74
N ASP A 39 -11.22 6.54 -11.53
CA ASP A 39 -10.73 7.08 -12.79
C ASP A 39 -9.43 7.86 -12.59
N ARG A 40 -9.36 8.69 -11.53
CA ARG A 40 -8.13 9.42 -11.16
C ARG A 40 -6.98 8.50 -10.74
N LEU A 41 -7.27 7.35 -10.13
CA LEU A 41 -6.23 6.37 -9.82
C LEU A 41 -5.81 5.59 -11.07
N ASN A 42 -6.75 5.33 -11.99
CA ASN A 42 -6.46 4.64 -13.24
C ASN A 42 -5.55 5.44 -14.18
N THR A 43 -5.49 6.77 -14.07
CA THR A 43 -4.49 7.56 -14.81
C THR A 43 -3.04 7.27 -14.41
N ALA A 44 -2.82 6.62 -13.26
CA ALA A 44 -1.50 6.17 -12.83
C ALA A 44 -1.02 4.92 -13.60
N VAL A 45 -1.94 4.22 -14.27
CA VAL A 45 -1.68 3.00 -15.04
C VAL A 45 -1.64 3.37 -16.53
N SER A 46 -0.55 3.01 -17.19
CA SER A 46 -0.40 3.21 -18.63
C SER A 46 -1.14 2.13 -19.43
N PRO A 47 -1.34 2.34 -20.75
CA PRO A 47 -1.95 1.34 -21.62
C PRO A 47 -1.23 -0.02 -21.61
N GLU A 48 0.09 -0.05 -21.42
CA GLU A 48 0.86 -1.28 -21.29
C GLU A 48 0.82 -1.92 -19.88
N GLY A 49 0.04 -1.36 -18.95
CA GLY A 49 -0.16 -1.89 -17.60
C GLY A 49 0.92 -1.50 -16.58
N SER A 50 1.82 -0.58 -16.95
CA SER A 50 2.85 -0.07 -16.05
C SER A 50 2.28 1.02 -15.13
N ILE A 51 2.73 1.07 -13.88
CA ILE A 51 2.34 2.13 -12.93
C ILE A 51 3.42 3.21 -12.98
N GLN A 52 3.05 4.40 -13.41
CA GLN A 52 3.98 5.50 -13.64
C GLN A 52 4.39 6.26 -12.36
N PRO A 53 3.48 6.65 -11.44
CA PRO A 53 3.92 7.26 -10.20
C PRO A 53 4.52 6.19 -9.29
N LYS A 54 5.76 6.42 -8.84
CA LYS A 54 6.41 5.58 -7.80
C LYS A 54 5.63 5.58 -6.47
N LEU A 55 4.83 6.62 -6.22
CA LEU A 55 4.01 6.77 -5.03
C LEU A 55 2.70 7.50 -5.37
N THR A 56 1.58 6.92 -4.92
CA THR A 56 0.26 7.57 -4.93
C THR A 56 -0.24 7.67 -3.50
N LEU A 57 -0.59 8.87 -3.05
CA LEU A 57 -1.07 9.12 -1.70
C LEU A 57 -2.59 9.33 -1.68
N ILE A 58 -3.31 8.46 -0.96
CA ILE A 58 -4.75 8.61 -0.71
C ILE A 58 -4.95 9.22 0.68
N THR A 59 -5.32 10.50 0.74
CA THR A 59 -5.58 11.22 1.99
C THR A 59 -7.07 11.45 2.24
N GLY A 60 -7.42 11.79 3.47
CA GLY A 60 -8.78 12.08 3.89
C GLY A 60 -9.03 11.75 5.36
N PRO A 61 -10.11 12.27 5.97
CA PRO A 61 -10.40 12.05 7.39
C PRO A 61 -10.66 10.57 7.72
N ALA A 62 -10.71 10.26 9.02
CA ALA A 62 -11.11 8.93 9.49
C ALA A 62 -12.53 8.59 8.98
N GLY A 63 -12.74 7.33 8.58
CA GLY A 63 -14.05 6.88 8.06
C GLY A 63 -14.38 7.23 6.60
N TYR A 64 -13.57 8.04 5.90
CA TYR A 64 -13.89 8.47 4.51
C TYR A 64 -13.72 7.39 3.42
N GLY A 65 -13.35 6.16 3.81
CA GLY A 65 -13.23 5.03 2.88
C GLY A 65 -11.92 4.98 2.10
N LYS A 66 -10.82 5.56 2.61
CA LYS A 66 -9.49 5.51 1.97
C LYS A 66 -9.05 4.08 1.65
N THR A 67 -9.11 3.20 2.66
CA THR A 67 -8.78 1.77 2.51
C THR A 67 -9.75 1.08 1.55
N THR A 68 -11.04 1.42 1.60
CA THR A 68 -12.05 0.88 0.68
C THR A 68 -11.75 1.27 -0.77
N LEU A 69 -11.38 2.53 -1.03
CA LEU A 69 -11.02 3.00 -2.37
C LEU A 69 -9.77 2.28 -2.89
N ALA A 70 -8.75 2.10 -2.04
CA ALA A 70 -7.56 1.34 -2.40
C ALA A 70 -7.90 -0.13 -2.74
N SER A 71 -8.71 -0.80 -1.92
CA SER A 71 -9.18 -2.16 -2.20
C SER A 71 -10.02 -2.25 -3.48
N GLN A 72 -10.88 -1.27 -3.76
CA GLN A 72 -11.65 -1.21 -5.01
C GLN A 72 -10.75 -1.05 -6.23
N TRP A 73 -9.74 -0.20 -6.14
CA TRP A 73 -8.77 0.01 -7.22
C TRP A 73 -7.92 -1.25 -7.47
N ILE A 74 -7.44 -1.89 -6.40
CA ILE A 74 -6.70 -3.16 -6.46
C ILE A 74 -7.55 -4.27 -7.10
N ALA A 75 -8.85 -4.32 -6.81
CA ALA A 75 -9.75 -5.32 -7.41
C ALA A 75 -9.91 -5.17 -8.94
N GLN A 76 -9.55 -4.02 -9.51
CA GLN A 76 -9.53 -3.79 -10.97
C GLN A 76 -8.20 -4.16 -11.61
N MET A 77 -7.17 -4.46 -10.81
CA MET A 77 -5.81 -4.73 -11.29
C MET A 77 -5.66 -6.20 -11.71
N ALA A 78 -5.17 -6.43 -12.92
CA ALA A 78 -4.82 -7.76 -13.42
C ALA A 78 -3.38 -8.19 -13.04
N ARG A 79 -2.79 -7.59 -11.99
CA ARG A 79 -1.39 -7.78 -11.60
C ARG A 79 -1.26 -8.17 -10.12
N PRO A 80 -0.15 -8.83 -9.73
CA PRO A 80 0.11 -9.11 -8.33
C PRO A 80 0.20 -7.81 -7.51
N VAL A 81 -0.45 -7.82 -6.35
CA VAL A 81 -0.45 -6.70 -5.39
C VAL A 81 -0.12 -7.25 -4.00
N ALA A 82 0.75 -6.55 -3.28
CA ALA A 82 1.02 -6.79 -1.87
C ALA A 82 0.38 -5.69 -1.02
N TRP A 83 -0.06 -6.04 0.19
CA TRP A 83 -0.57 -5.09 1.16
C TRP A 83 0.35 -5.06 2.39
N LEU A 84 0.67 -3.86 2.85
CA LEU A 84 1.41 -3.64 4.08
C LEU A 84 0.75 -2.51 4.88
N SER A 85 0.25 -2.84 6.06
CA SER A 85 -0.20 -1.86 7.04
C SER A 85 0.95 -1.46 7.95
N LEU A 86 1.26 -0.17 8.02
CA LEU A 86 2.28 0.40 8.90
C LEU A 86 1.63 1.08 10.10
N ASP A 87 2.15 0.83 11.30
CA ASP A 87 1.76 1.54 12.52
C ASP A 87 2.90 2.45 12.99
N ALA A 88 2.58 3.41 13.85
CA ALA A 88 3.60 4.15 14.59
C ALA A 88 4.40 3.19 15.48
N SER A 89 5.72 3.34 15.47
CA SER A 89 6.69 2.53 16.22
C SER A 89 6.77 2.92 17.69
#